data_AF-A0A3R9T9H2-F1
#
_entry.id   AF-A0A3R9T9H2-F1
#
_cell.length_a   1.000
_cell.length_b   1.000
_cell.length_c   1.000
_cell.angle_alpha   90.00
_cell.angle_beta   90.00
_cell.angle_gamma   90.00
#
_symmetry.space_group_name_H-M   'P 1'
#
loop_
_entity.id
_entity.type
_entity.pdbx_description
1 polymer ?
#
loop_
_entity_poly.entity_id
_entity_poly.type
_entity_poly.pdbx_seq_one_letter_code
_entity_poly.pdbx_strand_id
1 'polypeptide(L)'
;AGFSAAAQHSQSPYNVFAAVPGLKVVVPSSPYDVKGLLIQAIRDDDPVVFCEHKMLYDIKGEVPDDAYTIPFGVANYTREGTDVTIIALGLMVHRANEVADKLAKDGISVEVVDPRTISPL
;
A
#
# COMPACT_ATOMS: atom_id res chain seq x y z
N ALA A 1 -13.49 3.62 -1.55
CA ALA A 1 -14.18 2.36 -1.24
C ALA A 1 -15.00 2.50 0.05
N GLY A 2 -15.95 1.57 0.26
CA GLY A 2 -16.31 0.99 1.57
C GLY A 2 -17.18 1.77 2.57
N PHE A 3 -17.23 3.11 2.50
CA PHE A 3 -17.89 3.93 3.53
C PHE A 3 -19.28 4.43 3.12
N SER A 4 -19.87 3.91 2.04
CA SER A 4 -21.10 4.43 1.44
C SER A 4 -21.08 5.95 1.20
N ALA A 5 -19.89 6.51 0.92
CA ALA A 5 -19.67 7.95 0.76
C ALA A 5 -20.04 8.45 -0.65
N ALA A 6 -21.03 7.84 -1.29
CA ALA A 6 -21.42 8.07 -2.68
C ALA A 6 -20.30 7.82 -3.73
N ALA A 7 -20.61 8.14 -4.99
CA ALA A 7 -19.83 7.76 -6.17
C ALA A 7 -18.46 8.47 -6.29
N GLN A 8 -18.32 9.66 -5.71
CA GLN A 8 -17.14 10.52 -5.89
C GLN A 8 -16.10 10.39 -4.76
N HIS A 9 -16.46 9.83 -3.60
CA HIS A 9 -15.53 9.66 -2.48
C HIS A 9 -15.03 8.23 -2.31
N SER A 10 -15.33 7.33 -3.26
CA SER A 10 -15.07 5.90 -3.11
C SER A 10 -14.21 5.29 -4.21
N GLN A 11 -13.69 6.10 -5.12
CA GLN A 11 -12.86 5.65 -6.22
C GLN A 11 -11.45 5.31 -5.74
N SER A 12 -10.77 4.48 -6.53
CA SER A 12 -9.35 4.15 -6.39
C SER A 12 -8.67 4.44 -7.73
N PRO A 13 -8.41 5.72 -8.06
CA PRO A 13 -8.05 6.14 -9.43
C PRO A 13 -6.57 5.93 -9.77
N TYR A 14 -5.79 5.26 -8.90
CA TYR A 14 -4.34 5.12 -9.06
C TYR A 14 -3.95 4.49 -10.42
N ASN A 15 -4.79 3.62 -10.99
CA ASN A 15 -4.56 3.01 -12.31
C ASN A 15 -4.56 4.04 -13.45
N VAL A 16 -5.36 5.10 -13.34
CA VAL A 16 -5.41 6.18 -14.34
C VAL A 16 -4.10 6.95 -14.34
N PHE A 17 -3.55 7.24 -13.16
CA PHE A 17 -2.29 7.95 -13.02
C PHE A 17 -1.09 7.09 -13.43
N ALA A 18 -1.11 5.80 -13.11
CA ALA A 18 -0.01 4.88 -13.45
C ALA A 18 0.15 4.69 -14.97
N ALA A 19 -0.91 4.92 -15.74
CA ALA A 19 -0.87 4.87 -17.20
C ALA A 19 -0.21 6.11 -17.84
N VAL A 20 0.11 7.15 -17.07
CA VAL A 20 0.74 8.39 -17.56
C VAL A 20 2.26 8.30 -17.37
N PRO A 21 3.06 8.22 -18.46
CA PRO A 21 4.51 8.19 -18.34
C PRO A 21 5.08 9.43 -17.65
N GLY A 22 6.10 9.23 -16.82
CA GLY A 22 6.73 10.30 -16.04
C GLY A 22 6.03 10.60 -14.70
N LEU A 23 4.83 10.05 -14.44
CA LEU A 23 4.23 10.08 -13.11
C LEU A 23 4.68 8.88 -12.27
N LYS A 24 5.09 9.17 -11.05
CA LYS A 24 5.27 8.17 -10.00
C LYS A 24 3.97 8.06 -9.20
N VAL A 25 3.53 6.84 -8.87
CA VAL A 25 2.25 6.61 -8.18
C VAL A 25 2.45 5.69 -6.99
N VAL A 26 2.11 6.22 -5.81
CA VAL A 26 2.37 5.60 -4.51
C VAL A 26 1.04 5.30 -3.81
N VAL A 27 0.92 4.11 -3.23
CA VAL A 27 -0.29 3.63 -2.54
C VAL A 27 0.11 2.97 -1.22
N PRO A 28 0.40 3.76 -0.16
CA PRO A 28 0.86 3.22 1.11
C PRO A 28 -0.24 2.43 1.85
N SER A 29 0.15 1.44 2.65
CA SER A 29 -0.78 0.62 3.44
C SER A 29 -0.64 0.73 4.96
N SER A 30 0.48 1.27 5.47
CA SER A 30 0.76 1.38 6.92
C SER A 30 1.22 2.79 7.31
N PRO A 31 1.09 3.22 8.58
CA PRO A 31 1.64 4.49 9.05
C PRO A 31 3.14 4.65 8.81
N TYR A 32 3.91 3.55 8.94
CA TYR A 32 5.34 3.53 8.62
C TYR A 32 5.59 3.81 7.13
N ASP A 33 4.85 3.12 6.25
CA ASP A 33 4.98 3.34 4.81
C ASP A 33 4.56 4.75 4.41
N VAL A 34 3.49 5.29 5.01
CA VAL A 34 3.03 6.67 4.75
C VAL A 34 4.16 7.67 5.02
N LYS A 35 4.77 7.64 6.21
CA LYS A 35 5.84 8.61 6.54
C LYS A 35 7.04 8.45 5.60
N GLY A 36 7.56 7.23 5.45
CA GLY A 36 8.75 7.00 4.65
C GLY A 36 8.58 7.31 3.17
N LEU A 37 7.45 6.91 2.58
CA LEU A 37 7.17 7.14 1.16
C LEU A 37 6.76 8.59 0.88
N LEU A 38 6.08 9.27 1.81
CA LEU A 38 5.71 10.68 1.62
C LEU A 38 6.95 11.58 1.69
N ILE A 39 7.88 11.31 2.62
CA ILE A 39 9.16 12.02 2.67
C ILE A 39 9.95 11.78 1.38
N GLN A 40 9.99 10.54 0.87
CA GLN A 40 10.60 10.23 -0.42
C GLN A 40 9.92 11.03 -1.54
N ALA A 41 8.58 11.07 -1.59
CA ALA A 41 7.81 11.78 -2.61
C ALA A 41 8.06 13.28 -2.63
N ILE A 42 8.15 13.92 -1.45
CA ILE A 42 8.43 15.35 -1.33
C ILE A 42 9.86 15.69 -1.82
N ARG A 43 10.81 14.75 -1.67
CA ARG A 43 12.22 14.95 -2.02
C ARG A 43 12.57 14.51 -3.44
N ASP A 44 11.66 13.85 -4.13
CA ASP A 44 11.89 13.33 -5.47
C ASP A 44 11.82 14.46 -6.51
N ASP A 45 12.68 14.41 -7.53
CA ASP A 45 12.75 15.42 -8.59
C ASP A 45 11.62 15.28 -9.65
N ASP A 46 10.89 14.15 -9.63
CA ASP A 46 9.79 13.85 -10.54
C ASP A 46 8.41 14.04 -9.86
N PRO A 47 7.33 14.32 -10.64
CA PRO A 47 5.99 14.44 -10.08
C PRO A 47 5.46 13.11 -9.48
N VAL A 48 5.06 13.17 -8.21
CA VAL A 48 4.52 12.03 -7.47
C VAL A 48 3.04 12.20 -7.12
N VAL A 49 2.23 11.20 -7.48
CA VAL A 49 0.84 11.06 -7.05
C VAL A 49 0.79 10.15 -5.83
N PHE A 50 0.48 10.72 -4.67
CA PHE A 50 0.41 10.01 -3.40
C PHE A 50 -1.05 9.69 -3.02
N CYS A 51 -1.44 8.42 -3.10
CA CYS A 51 -2.84 7.98 -2.95
C CYS A 51 -3.12 7.40 -1.55
N GLU A 52 -3.57 8.25 -0.64
CA GLU A 52 -3.93 7.83 0.73
C GLU A 52 -5.32 7.18 0.79
N HIS A 53 -5.38 5.92 1.23
CA HIS A 53 -6.66 5.25 1.39
C HIS A 53 -7.34 5.70 2.70
N LYS A 54 -8.34 6.59 2.60
CA LYS A 54 -9.04 7.23 3.74
C LYS A 54 -9.44 6.34 4.92
N MET A 55 -9.78 5.06 4.68
CA MET A 55 -10.16 4.14 5.77
C MET A 55 -8.98 3.69 6.64
N LEU A 56 -7.75 4.02 6.24
CA LEU A 56 -6.54 3.68 6.99
C LEU A 56 -6.12 4.78 7.97
N TYR A 57 -6.77 5.95 7.96
CA TYR A 57 -6.36 7.08 8.81
C TYR A 57 -6.41 6.78 10.31
N ASP A 58 -7.33 5.92 10.74
CA ASP A 58 -7.46 5.55 12.16
C ASP A 58 -6.53 4.40 12.58
N ILE A 59 -5.78 3.80 11.63
CA ILE A 59 -4.82 2.74 11.93
C ILE A 59 -3.59 3.35 12.60
N LYS A 60 -3.21 2.77 13.73
CA LYS A 60 -1.99 3.11 14.46
C LYS A 60 -0.91 2.05 14.24
N GLY A 61 0.34 2.49 14.25
CA GLY A 61 1.51 1.64 14.15
C GLY A 61 2.73 2.40 14.62
N GLU A 62 3.82 1.67 14.87
CA GLU A 62 5.11 2.27 15.23
C GLU A 62 5.65 3.09 14.06
N VAL A 63 6.02 4.35 14.34
CA VAL A 63 6.60 5.26 13.37
C VAL A 63 7.79 5.94 14.04
N PRO A 64 9.03 5.74 13.55
CA PRO A 64 10.20 6.44 14.08
C PRO A 64 9.99 7.95 14.09
N ASP A 65 10.49 8.67 15.09
CA ASP A 65 10.42 10.14 15.14
C ASP A 65 11.33 10.79 14.10
N ASP A 66 12.54 10.25 13.93
CA ASP A 66 13.50 10.71 12.94
C ASP A 66 12.99 10.54 11.50
N ALA A 67 13.49 11.39 10.60
CA ALA A 67 13.15 11.30 9.18
C ALA A 67 13.82 10.06 8.55
N TYR A 68 13.06 9.30 7.79
CA TYR A 68 13.54 8.20 6.95
C TYR A 68 12.82 8.22 5.61
N THR A 69 13.35 7.48 4.65
CA THR A 69 12.78 7.33 3.30
C THR A 69 12.63 5.86 2.97
N ILE A 70 11.60 5.53 2.22
CA ILE A 70 11.43 4.22 1.60
C ILE A 70 11.57 4.43 0.09
N PRO A 71 12.48 3.70 -0.59
CA PRO A 71 12.61 3.83 -2.05
C PRO A 71 11.34 3.38 -2.77
N PHE A 72 11.02 4.05 -3.88
CA PHE A 72 9.96 3.61 -4.79
C PHE A 72 10.34 2.33 -5.53
N GLY A 73 9.35 1.53 -5.93
CA GLY A 73 9.56 0.23 -6.58
C GLY A 73 10.10 -0.84 -5.64
N VAL A 74 9.95 -0.66 -4.33
CA VAL A 74 10.37 -1.64 -3.32
C VAL A 74 9.16 -2.12 -2.55
N ALA A 75 8.74 -3.36 -2.83
CA ALA A 75 7.63 -4.00 -2.14
C ALA A 75 7.93 -4.30 -0.66
N ASN A 76 6.88 -4.39 0.15
CA ASN A 76 6.90 -4.89 1.53
C ASN A 76 6.29 -6.29 1.57
N TYR A 77 6.98 -7.22 2.22
CA TYR A 77 6.42 -8.55 2.50
C TYR A 77 5.80 -8.49 3.89
N THR A 78 4.47 -8.36 3.96
CA THR A 78 3.78 -8.27 5.25
C THR A 78 3.62 -9.63 5.91
N ARG A 79 3.76 -10.72 5.12
CA ARG A 79 3.69 -12.10 5.58
C ARG A 79 4.45 -12.99 4.60
N GLU A 80 5.32 -13.85 5.12
CA GLU A 80 5.94 -14.91 4.32
C GLU A 80 5.00 -16.12 4.20
N GLY A 81 5.08 -16.82 3.08
CA GLY A 81 4.31 -18.03 2.83
C GLY A 81 4.82 -18.80 1.60
N THR A 82 4.26 -19.98 1.35
CA THR A 82 4.83 -20.93 0.38
C THR A 82 3.85 -21.48 -0.64
N ASP A 83 2.55 -21.44 -0.36
CA ASP A 83 1.56 -22.14 -1.18
C ASP A 83 0.88 -21.20 -2.18
N VAL A 84 0.70 -19.92 -1.79
CA VAL A 84 0.10 -18.89 -2.64
C VAL A 84 0.59 -17.49 -2.23
N THR A 85 0.82 -16.64 -3.23
CA THR A 85 1.14 -15.22 -3.03
C THR A 85 -0.07 -14.34 -3.33
N ILE A 86 -0.42 -13.45 -2.41
CA ILE A 86 -1.42 -12.40 -2.60
C ILE A 86 -0.70 -11.06 -2.72
N ILE A 87 -0.87 -10.40 -3.87
CA ILE A 87 -0.42 -9.04 -4.09
C ILE A 87 -1.61 -8.10 -3.82
N ALA A 88 -1.44 -7.16 -2.89
CA ALA A 88 -2.50 -6.25 -2.48
C ALA A 88 -1.97 -4.82 -2.26
N LEU A 89 -2.86 -3.83 -2.33
CA LEU A 89 -2.51 -2.40 -2.19
C LEU A 89 -3.41 -1.73 -1.14
N GLY A 90 -2.84 -0.78 -0.39
CA GLY A 90 -3.56 0.03 0.59
C GLY A 90 -4.40 -0.83 1.55
N LEU A 91 -5.71 -0.57 1.63
CA LEU A 91 -6.62 -1.32 2.51
C LEU A 91 -6.66 -2.83 2.23
N MET A 92 -6.46 -3.24 0.98
CA MET A 92 -6.51 -4.66 0.63
C MET A 92 -5.36 -5.46 1.24
N VAL A 93 -4.24 -4.83 1.62
CA VAL A 93 -3.13 -5.48 2.32
C VAL A 93 -3.60 -6.03 3.67
N HIS A 94 -4.35 -5.23 4.43
CA HIS A 94 -4.93 -5.65 5.71
C HIS A 94 -5.93 -6.80 5.52
N ARG A 95 -6.77 -6.72 4.47
CA ARG A 95 -7.72 -7.80 4.14
C ARG A 95 -7.02 -9.09 3.70
N ALA A 96 -5.92 -8.97 2.95
CA ALA A 96 -5.11 -10.11 2.54
C ALA A 96 -4.49 -10.81 3.75
N ASN A 97 -3.95 -10.06 4.71
CA ASN A 97 -3.44 -10.62 5.97
C ASN A 97 -4.56 -11.30 6.80
N GLU A 98 -5.74 -10.69 6.93
CA GLU A 98 -6.89 -11.31 7.61
C GLU A 98 -7.33 -12.64 6.95
N VAL A 99 -7.26 -12.73 5.62
CA VAL A 99 -7.56 -13.96 4.87
C VAL A 99 -6.45 -14.99 5.06
N ALA A 100 -5.19 -14.56 5.03
CA ALA A 100 -4.03 -15.41 5.26
C ALA A 100 -4.07 -16.08 6.66
N ASP A 101 -4.55 -15.36 7.68
CA ASP A 101 -4.76 -15.90 9.03
C ASP A 101 -5.90 -16.93 9.11
N LYS A 102 -6.93 -16.78 8.27
CA LYS A 102 -8.01 -17.77 8.18
C LYS A 102 -7.52 -19.04 7.49
N LEU A 103 -6.85 -18.90 6.34
CA LEU A 103 -6.35 -20.02 5.54
C LEU A 103 -5.23 -20.80 6.24
N ALA A 104 -4.45 -20.15 7.11
CA ALA A 104 -3.47 -20.84 7.94
C ALA A 104 -4.10 -21.91 8.85
N LYS A 105 -5.37 -21.76 9.25
CA LYS A 105 -6.10 -22.76 10.06
C LYS A 105 -6.43 -24.03 9.28
N ASP A 106 -6.51 -23.90 7.95
CA ASP A 106 -6.72 -25.01 7.02
C ASP A 106 -5.38 -25.58 6.50
N GLY A 107 -4.25 -25.11 7.06
CA GLY A 107 -2.90 -25.54 6.70
C GLY A 107 -2.36 -24.90 5.42
N ILE A 108 -2.97 -23.82 4.92
CA ILE A 108 -2.54 -23.12 3.70
C ILE A 108 -1.64 -21.93 4.07
N SER A 109 -0.41 -21.95 3.56
CA SER A 109 0.64 -20.96 3.77
C SER A 109 0.57 -19.85 2.71
N VAL A 110 0.14 -18.66 3.12
CA VAL A 110 -0.09 -17.52 2.23
C VAL A 110 0.98 -16.45 2.44
N GLU A 111 1.68 -16.09 1.37
CA GLU A 111 2.55 -14.92 1.28
C GLU A 111 1.71 -13.69 0.93
N VAL A 112 1.97 -12.56 1.59
CA VAL A 112 1.29 -11.29 1.30
C VAL A 112 2.31 -10.21 0.97
N VAL A 113 2.20 -9.66 -0.23
CA VAL A 113 3.09 -8.65 -0.78
C VAL A 113 2.33 -7.36 -1.02
N ASP A 114 2.82 -6.27 -0.45
CA ASP A 114 2.39 -4.91 -0.73
C ASP A 114 3.42 -4.23 -1.63
N PRO A 115 3.14 -3.97 -2.92
CA PRO A 115 4.07 -3.27 -3.80
C PRO A 115 4.45 -1.87 -3.34
N ARG A 116 3.62 -1.19 -2.52
CA ARG A 116 3.74 0.21 -2.06
C ARG A 116 3.68 1.26 -3.17
N THR A 117 4.17 0.97 -4.36
CA THR A 117 4.09 1.78 -5.56
C THR A 117 3.51 0.97 -6.71
N ILE A 118 2.89 1.64 -7.68
CA ILE A 118 2.37 0.99 -8.90
C ILE A 118 2.99 1.56 -10.18
N SER A 119 3.74 2.64 -10.06
CA SER A 119 4.59 3.22 -11.10
C SER A 119 5.74 3.98 -10.41
N PRO A 120 6.99 3.50 -10.49
CA PRO A 120 7.36 2.15 -10.92
C PRO A 120 6.76 1.07 -9.99
N LEU A 121 6.57 -0.14 -10.50
CA LEU A 121 6.20 -1.32 -9.71
C LEU A 121 7.45 -1.96 -9.11
#